data_AF-A0A973TFL8-F1
#
_entry.id   AF-A0A973TFL8-F1
#
_cell.length_a   1.000
_cell.length_b   1.000
_cell.length_c   1.000
_cell.angle_alpha   90.00
_cell.angle_beta   90.00
_cell.angle_gamma   90.00
#
_symmetry.space_group_name_H-M   'P 1'
#
loop_
_entity.id
_entity.type
_entity.pdbx_description
1 polymer ?
#
loop_
_entity_poly.entity_id
_entity_poly.type
_entity_poly.pdbx_seq_one_letter_code
_entity_poly.pdbx_strand_id
1 'polypeptide(L)' 'MAEKTCAACDYALDENAIKVTVGGRVVEVCCEECAQKLREAAGEG' A
#
# COMPACT_ATOMS: atom_id res chain seq x y z
N MET A 1 1.13 -20.17 0.76
CA MET A 1 1.87 -18.89 0.73
C MET A 1 0.86 -17.81 1.05
N ALA A 2 1.16 -16.87 1.94
CA ALA A 2 0.31 -15.70 2.13
C ALA A 2 0.60 -14.76 0.95
N GLU A 3 -0.24 -14.83 -0.08
CA GLU A 3 -0.20 -13.90 -1.20
C GLU A 3 -0.39 -12.50 -0.62
N LYS A 4 0.63 -11.65 -0.73
CA LYS A 4 0.50 -10.26 -0.32
C LYS A 4 -0.40 -9.58 -1.34
N THR A 5 -1.38 -8.80 -0.87
CA THR A 5 -2.28 -8.05 -1.75
C THR A 5 -2.14 -6.56 -1.48
N CYS A 6 -2.25 -5.78 -2.54
CA CYS A 6 -2.12 -4.33 -2.51
C CYS A 6 -3.18 -3.76 -1.59
N ALA A 7 -2.78 -2.99 -0.57
CA ALA A 7 -3.74 -2.41 0.37
C ALA A 7 -4.70 -1.37 -0.24
N ALA A 8 -4.47 -0.95 -1.49
CA ALA A 8 -5.31 0.01 -2.20
C ALA A 8 -6.27 -0.62 -3.22
N CYS A 9 -5.88 -1.73 -3.86
CA CYS A 9 -6.63 -2.33 -4.97
C CYS A 9 -6.71 -3.86 -4.91
N ASP A 10 -6.17 -4.48 -3.85
CA ASP A 10 -6.18 -5.92 -3.59
C ASP A 10 -5.50 -6.80 -4.64
N TYR A 11 -4.76 -6.21 -5.58
CA TYR A 11 -3.95 -6.95 -6.56
C TYR A 11 -2.80 -7.70 -5.89
N ALA A 12 -2.43 -8.84 -6.45
CA ALA A 12 -1.26 -9.59 -6.01
C ALA A 12 -0.01 -8.70 -6.04
N LEU A 13 0.70 -8.71 -4.91
CA LEU A 13 1.98 -8.04 -4.75
C LEU A 13 3.09 -9.05 -4.99
N ASP A 14 4.00 -8.67 -5.86
CA ASP A 14 5.27 -9.34 -6.05
C ASP A 14 6.36 -8.72 -5.18
N GLU A 15 7.59 -9.19 -5.34
CA GLU A 15 8.80 -8.65 -4.70
C GLU A 15 9.03 -7.14 -4.94
N ASN A 16 8.34 -6.55 -5.93
CA ASN A 16 8.38 -5.12 -6.25
C ASN A 16 7.40 -4.27 -5.41
N ALA A 17 6.78 -4.84 -4.38
CA ALA A 17 5.87 -4.14 -3.49
C ALA A 17 6.53 -2.91 -2.83
N ILE A 18 5.82 -1.78 -2.89
CA ILE A 18 6.25 -0.52 -2.26
C ILE A 18 5.67 -0.47 -0.84
N LYS A 19 6.51 -0.17 0.15
CA LYS A 19 6.10 -0.03 1.55
C LYS A 19 5.72 1.40 1.87
N VAL A 20 4.54 1.58 2.44
CA VAL A 20 3.95 2.89 2.71
C VAL A 20 3.45 2.92 4.13
N THR A 21 3.76 3.98 4.87
CA THR A 21 3.27 4.15 6.25
C THR A 21 1.99 4.96 6.24
N VAL A 22 0.91 4.36 6.72
CA VAL A 22 -0.45 4.92 6.80
C VAL A 22 -0.92 4.83 8.25
N GLY A 23 -1.16 5.97 8.91
CA GLY A 23 -1.66 5.99 10.29
C GLY A 23 -0.77 5.21 11.29
N GLY A 24 0.56 5.22 11.09
CA GLY A 24 1.51 4.48 11.92
C GLY A 24 1.63 2.97 11.62
N ARG A 25 0.92 2.46 10.61
CA ARG A 25 1.04 1.07 10.13
C ARG A 25 1.73 1.04 8.77
N VAL A 26 2.66 0.11 8.57
CA VAL A 26 3.30 -0.11 7.28
C VAL A 26 2.43 -1.07 6.46
N VAL A 27 2.00 -0.62 5.29
CA VAL A 27 1.25 -1.39 4.31
C VAL A 27 2.02 -1.49 2.99
N GLU A 28 1.66 -2.46 2.15
CA GLU A 28 2.36 -2.77 0.90
C GLU A 28 1.43 -2.48 -0.29
N VAL A 29 1.96 -1.90 -1.36
CA VAL A 29 1.20 -1.54 -2.57
C VAL A 29 1.93 -1.89 -3.86
N CYS A 30 1.16 -2.10 -4.93
CA CYS A 30 1.68 -2.56 -6.22
C CYS A 30 2.33 -1.44 -7.04
N CYS A 31 2.04 -0.17 -6.76
CA CYS A 31 2.56 0.97 -7.50
C CYS A 31 2.56 2.26 -6.68
N GLU A 32 3.31 3.28 -7.16
CA GLU A 32 3.40 4.59 -6.50
C GLU A 32 2.05 5.31 -6.45
N GLU A 33 1.18 5.14 -7.44
CA GLU A 33 -0.16 5.74 -7.43
C GLU A 33 -0.99 5.21 -6.25
N CYS A 34 -0.98 3.89 -6.02
CA CYS A 34 -1.62 3.28 -4.86
C CYS A 34 -0.99 3.79 -3.55
N ALA A 35 0.33 3.97 -3.52
CA ALA A 35 1.02 4.53 -2.37
C ALA A 35 0.55 5.95 -2.07
N GLN A 36 0.48 6.80 -3.09
CA GLN A 36 0.08 8.20 -2.97
C GLN A 36 -1.37 8.30 -2.48
N LYS A 37 -2.29 7.55 -3.09
CA LYS A 37 -3.71 7.52 -2.67
C LYS A 37 -3.86 7.10 -1.20
N LEU A 38 -3.12 6.09 -0.76
CA LEU A 38 -3.13 5.67 0.63
C LEU A 38 -2.53 6.72 1.57
N ARG A 39 -1.45 7.42 1.16
CA ARG A 39 -0.82 8.49 1.95
C ARG A 39 -1.74 9.70 2.09
N GLU A 40 -2.42 10.08 1.02
CA GLU A 40 -3.39 11.17 1.03
C GLU A 40 -4.60 10.83 1.90
N ALA A 41 -5.16 9.62 1.75
CA ALA A 41 -6.25 9.14 2.61
C ALA A 41 -5.82 9.00 4.08
N ALA A 42 -4.55 8.71 4.36
CA ALA A 42 -3.99 8.62 5.70
C ALA A 42 -3.64 9.97 6.33
N GLY A 43 -3.46 11.00 5.49
CA GLY A 43 -2.94 12.32 5.85
C GLY A 43 -4.03 13.37 6.10
N GLU A 44 -5.31 13.01 6.03
CA GLU A 44 -6.39 13.91 6.45
C GLU A 44 -6.56 13.85 7.97
N GLY A 45 -5.69 14.58 8.65
CA GLY A 45 -5.75 14.88 10.09
C GLY A 45 -5.08 16.20 10.38
#